data_AF-A0A0E0Q714-F1
#
_entry.id   AF-A0A0E0Q714-F1
#
_cell.length_a   1.000
_cell.length_b   1.000
_cell.length_c   1.000
_cell.angle_alpha   90.00
_cell.angle_beta   90.00
_cell.angle_gamma   90.00
#
_symmetry.space_group_name_H-M   'P 1'
#
loop_
_entity.id
_entity.type
_entity.pdbx_description
1 polymer ?
#
loop_
_entity_poly.entity_id
_entity_poly.type
_entity_poly.pdbx_seq_one_letter_code
_entity_poly.pdbx_strand_id
1 'polypeptide(L)'
;MYVVNYSGLQRKETWVIWFLFFFWLPFFCVYICNFVMNLFPLLPEAFKGNKQIGVIGWGSQGPAQAQNLRDSIAQVKSDVVVKALSHLMKHVLLVLLKRVEPWEIFGRLFLAVTSYAAKPTGPTLKER
;
A
#
# COMPACT_ATOMS: atom_id res chain seq x y z
N MET A 1 -27.94 -10.71 4.48
CA MET A 1 -27.01 -10.43 3.37
C MET A 1 -27.77 -9.55 2.38
N TYR A 2 -27.54 -8.24 2.37
CA TYR A 2 -28.23 -7.33 1.46
C TYR A 2 -27.46 -7.31 0.15
N VAL A 3 -27.99 -7.95 -0.89
CA VAL A 3 -27.45 -7.85 -2.24
C VAL A 3 -28.00 -6.56 -2.83
N VAL A 4 -27.19 -5.50 -2.82
CA VAL A 4 -27.53 -4.25 -3.49
C VAL A 4 -27.46 -4.50 -4.99
N ASN A 5 -28.61 -4.39 -5.65
CA ASN A 5 -28.76 -4.64 -7.08
C ASN A 5 -28.48 -3.33 -7.86
N TYR A 6 -27.30 -3.25 -8.49
CA TYR A 6 -26.85 -2.07 -9.26
C TYR A 6 -27.35 -2.05 -10.73
N SER A 7 -28.20 -2.99 -11.13
CA SER A 7 -28.63 -3.14 -12.54
C SER A 7 -29.38 -1.91 -13.11
N GLY A 8 -29.92 -1.04 -12.25
CA GLY A 8 -30.61 0.20 -12.64
C GLY A 8 -29.73 1.44 -12.73
N LEU A 9 -28.46 1.38 -12.28
CA LEU A 9 -27.54 2.53 -12.25
C LEU A 9 -26.78 2.71 -13.58
N GLN A 10 -27.42 2.38 -14.69
CA GLN A 10 -26.81 2.43 -16.02
C GLN A 10 -27.76 3.18 -16.94
N ARG A 11 -27.47 4.46 -17.19
CA ARG A 11 -27.59 5.16 -18.50
C ARG A 11 -27.78 6.68 -18.39
N LYS A 12 -28.37 7.20 -17.31
CA LYS A 12 -28.71 8.65 -17.22
C LYS A 12 -27.71 9.50 -16.45
N GLU A 13 -26.93 8.90 -15.54
CA GLU A 13 -26.00 9.63 -14.66
C GLU A 13 -24.53 9.26 -14.87
N THR A 14 -24.24 8.25 -15.70
CA THR A 14 -22.88 7.81 -15.99
C THR A 14 -22.04 8.92 -16.61
N TRP A 15 -22.63 9.78 -17.44
CA TRP A 15 -21.94 10.94 -18.03
C TRP A 15 -21.53 11.97 -16.99
N VAL A 16 -22.32 12.16 -15.92
CA VAL A 16 -21.97 13.07 -14.81
C VAL A 16 -20.83 12.45 -14.00
N ILE A 17 -20.86 11.15 -13.74
CA ILE A 17 -19.77 10.43 -13.08
C ILE A 17 -18.49 10.51 -13.92
N TRP A 18 -18.56 10.27 -15.22
CA TRP A 18 -17.42 10.38 -16.12
C TRP A 18 -16.94 11.84 -16.26
N PHE A 19 -17.84 12.82 -16.27
CA PHE A 19 -17.48 14.23 -16.28
C PHE A 19 -16.76 14.63 -14.99
N LEU A 20 -17.28 14.26 -13.82
CA LEU A 20 -16.62 14.50 -12.53
C LEU A 20 -15.27 13.76 -12.45
N PHE A 21 -15.20 12.54 -12.99
CA PHE A 21 -13.94 11.78 -13.02
C PHE A 21 -12.92 12.43 -13.95
N PHE A 22 -13.25 12.71 -15.21
CA PHE A 22 -12.27 13.26 -16.16
C PHE A 22 -11.96 14.75 -15.95
N PHE A 23 -12.93 15.53 -15.47
CA PHE A 23 -12.74 16.96 -15.25
C PHE A 23 -12.12 17.26 -13.89
N TRP A 24 -12.47 16.51 -12.83
CA TRP A 24 -12.06 16.82 -11.46
C TRP A 24 -10.89 15.97 -10.94
N LEU A 25 -10.73 14.73 -11.40
CA LEU A 25 -9.62 13.87 -10.99
C LEU A 25 -8.24 14.48 -11.28
N PRO A 26 -7.98 15.18 -12.40
CA PRO A 26 -6.68 15.80 -12.63
C PRO A 26 -6.34 16.85 -11.56
N PHE A 27 -7.30 17.71 -11.21
CA PHE A 27 -7.12 18.73 -10.17
C PHE A 27 -7.00 18.10 -8.79
N PHE A 28 -7.76 17.04 -8.51
CA PHE A 28 -7.66 16.29 -7.26
C PHE A 28 -6.27 15.63 -7.12
N CYS A 29 -5.76 15.00 -8.18
CA CYS A 29 -4.40 14.45 -8.20
C CYS A 29 -3.35 15.53 -7.96
N VAL A 30 -3.45 16.68 -8.63
CA VAL A 30 -2.51 17.81 -8.42
C VAL A 30 -2.60 18.34 -6.99
N TYR A 31 -3.80 18.46 -6.43
CA TYR A 31 -4.00 18.89 -5.05
C TYR A 31 -3.35 17.92 -4.06
N ILE A 32 -3.56 16.62 -4.23
CA ILE A 32 -2.93 15.58 -3.39
C ILE A 32 -1.40 15.61 -3.55
N CYS A 33 -0.88 15.72 -4.77
CA CYS A 33 0.57 15.82 -5.00
C CYS A 33 1.17 17.04 -4.30
N ASN A 34 0.55 18.22 -4.45
CA ASN A 34 1.03 19.44 -3.79
C ASN A 34 0.93 19.34 -2.27
N PHE A 35 -0.16 18.78 -1.75
CA PHE A 35 -0.30 18.52 -0.31
C PHE A 35 0.83 17.62 0.19
N VAL A 36 1.09 16.48 -0.46
CA VAL A 36 2.16 15.55 -0.08
C VAL A 36 3.54 16.20 -0.15
N MET A 37 3.82 17.03 -1.16
CA MET A 37 5.07 17.77 -1.26
C MET A 37 5.28 18.74 -0.08
N ASN A 38 4.21 19.37 0.41
CA ASN A 38 4.27 20.23 1.59
C ASN A 38 4.55 19.47 2.90
N LEU A 39 4.38 18.14 2.91
CA LEU A 39 4.70 17.29 4.08
C LEU A 39 6.17 16.84 4.10
N PHE A 40 6.94 17.00 3.01
CA PHE A 40 8.36 16.61 2.99
C PHE A 40 9.21 17.23 4.11
N PRO A 41 9.04 18.50 4.49
CA PRO A 41 9.78 19.10 5.61
C PRO A 41 9.56 18.40 6.97
N LEU A 42 8.50 17.61 7.13
CA LEU A 42 8.19 16.86 8.36
C LEU A 42 8.86 15.48 8.39
N LEU A 43 9.48 15.03 7.29
CA LEU A 43 10.17 13.74 7.21
C LEU A 43 11.26 13.55 8.27
N PRO A 44 12.13 14.55 8.58
CA PRO A 44 13.15 14.39 9.62
C PRO A 44 12.57 14.14 11.01
N GLU A 45 11.43 14.78 11.33
CA GLU A 45 10.73 14.57 12.59
C GLU A 45 10.10 13.18 12.64
N ALA A 46 9.48 12.74 11.55
CA ALA A 46 8.91 11.41 11.42
C ALA A 46 9.94 10.28 11.53
N PHE A 47 11.19 10.52 11.12
CA PHE A 47 12.29 9.55 11.21
C PHE A 47 13.12 9.66 12.50
N LYS A 48 12.76 10.55 13.42
CA LYS A 48 13.48 10.73 14.68
C LYS A 48 13.50 9.43 15.49
N GLY A 49 14.70 8.89 15.72
CA GLY A 49 14.91 7.62 16.42
C GLY A 49 15.12 6.40 15.52
N ASN A 50 14.80 6.50 14.23
CA ASN A 50 14.99 5.41 13.26
C ASN A 50 16.31 5.60 12.51
N LYS A 51 17.34 4.83 12.88
CA LYS A 51 18.66 4.92 12.22
C LYS A 51 18.71 4.26 10.84
N GLN A 52 17.74 3.40 10.53
CA GLN A 52 17.75 2.59 9.31
C GLN A 52 16.33 2.30 8.81
N ILE A 53 16.13 2.38 7.49
CA ILE A 53 14.91 1.94 6.82
C ILE A 53 15.23 0.77 5.89
N GLY A 54 14.53 -0.35 6.07
CA GLY A 54 14.60 -1.50 5.19
C GLY A 54 13.47 -1.46 4.16
N VAL A 55 13.81 -1.45 2.87
CA VAL A 55 12.82 -1.57 1.79
C VAL A 55 12.66 -3.04 1.42
N ILE A 56 11.49 -3.59 1.71
CA ILE A 56 11.08 -4.95 1.37
C ILE A 56 10.16 -4.87 0.15
N GLY A 57 10.67 -5.28 -1.01
CA GLY A 57 9.88 -5.31 -2.24
C GLY A 57 10.48 -6.28 -3.26
N TRP A 58 9.61 -6.96 -4.01
CA TRP A 58 9.99 -7.83 -5.12
C TRP A 58 10.03 -7.06 -6.45
N GLY A 59 10.67 -7.64 -7.47
CA GLY A 59 10.64 -7.11 -8.83
C GLY A 59 11.22 -5.69 -8.95
N SER A 60 10.64 -4.88 -9.85
CA SER A 60 11.05 -3.50 -10.12
C SER A 60 10.66 -2.51 -9.01
N GLN A 61 9.61 -2.83 -8.24
CA GLN A 61 9.05 -1.93 -7.24
C GLN A 61 9.98 -1.74 -6.04
N GLY A 62 10.66 -2.79 -5.57
CA GLY A 62 11.60 -2.71 -4.45
C GLY A 62 12.81 -1.78 -4.71
N PRO A 63 13.53 -1.94 -5.83
CA PRO A 63 14.61 -1.03 -6.23
C PRO A 63 14.12 0.42 -6.44
N ALA A 64 13.00 0.61 -7.15
CA ALA A 64 12.47 1.95 -7.41
C ALA A 64 12.04 2.67 -6.12
N GLN A 65 11.37 1.97 -5.21
CA GLN A 65 10.96 2.51 -3.91
C GLN A 65 12.16 2.82 -3.01
N ALA A 66 13.20 1.98 -3.03
CA ALA A 66 14.43 2.25 -2.29
C ALA A 66 15.17 3.48 -2.84
N GLN A 67 15.15 3.67 -4.15
CA GLN A 67 15.76 4.84 -4.79
C GLN A 67 15.01 6.13 -4.43
N ASN A 68 13.68 6.14 -4.63
CA ASN A 68 12.85 7.30 -4.30
C ASN A 68 12.98 7.72 -2.84
N LEU A 69 13.09 6.74 -1.93
CA LEU A 69 13.26 6.99 -0.50
C LEU A 69 14.65 7.56 -0.17
N ARG A 70 15.71 7.06 -0.82
CA ARG A 70 17.07 7.63 -0.68
C ARG A 70 17.10 9.08 -1.14
N ASP A 71 16.49 9.37 -2.28
CA ASP A 71 16.48 10.72 -2.86
C ASP A 71 15.70 11.69 -1.97
N SER A 72 14.58 11.23 -1.40
CA SER A 72 13.78 12.01 -0.44
C SER A 72 14.54 12.31 0.85
N ILE A 73 15.27 11.33 1.39
CA ILE A 73 16.08 11.49 2.61
C ILE A 73 17.28 12.42 2.37
N ALA A 74 17.92 12.31 1.19
CA ALA A 74 19.01 13.18 0.80
C ALA A 74 18.57 14.66 0.69
N GLN A 75 17.36 14.92 0.19
CA GLN A 75 16.79 16.28 0.13
C GLN A 75 16.57 16.90 1.52
N VAL A 76 16.21 16.10 2.53
CA VAL A 76 15.95 16.58 3.89
C VAL A 76 17.15 16.48 4.83
N LYS A 77 18.35 16.13 4.31
CA LYS A 77 19.63 16.03 5.05
C LYS A 77 19.54 15.19 6.33
N SER A 78 18.80 14.09 6.30
CA SER A 78 18.63 13.20 7.45
C SER A 78 19.64 12.04 7.40
N ASP A 79 20.21 11.64 8.54
CA ASP A 79 21.27 10.62 8.66
C ASP A 79 20.76 9.16 8.52
N VAL A 80 19.58 8.96 7.96
CA VAL A 80 18.89 7.67 7.91
C VAL A 80 19.41 6.80 6.78
N VAL A 81 19.85 5.58 7.09
CA VAL A 81 20.39 4.65 6.09
C VAL A 81 19.29 3.80 5.46
N VAL A 82 19.17 3.81 4.13
CA VAL A 82 18.20 2.97 3.38
C VAL A 82 18.86 1.73 2.80
N LYS A 83 18.44 0.54 3.27
CA LYS A 83 18.87 -0.76 2.71
C LYS A 83 17.74 -1.44 1.95
N ALA A 84 17.98 -1.76 0.69
CA ALA A 84 17.09 -2.61 -0.09
C ALA A 84 17.32 -4.08 0.28
N LEU A 85 16.28 -4.78 0.75
CA LEU A 85 16.35 -6.17 1.15
C LEU A 85 15.98 -7.13 0.00
N SER A 86 16.33 -6.76 -1.24
CA SER A 86 15.92 -7.49 -2.45
C SER A 86 16.64 -8.83 -2.62
N HIS A 87 17.88 -8.95 -2.13
CA HIS A 87 18.69 -10.16 -2.29
C HIS A 87 18.47 -11.20 -1.18
N LEU A 88 18.17 -10.74 0.04
CA LEU A 88 18.00 -11.63 1.21
C LEU A 88 16.70 -12.43 1.10
N MET A 89 15.61 -11.80 0.65
CA MET A 89 14.34 -12.49 0.47
C MET A 89 14.35 -13.51 -0.66
N LYS A 90 15.10 -13.31 -1.74
CA LYS A 90 15.21 -14.32 -2.80
C LYS A 90 15.79 -15.63 -2.26
N HIS A 91 16.85 -15.55 -1.46
CA HIS A 91 17.46 -16.74 -0.87
C HIS A 91 16.57 -17.37 0.20
N VAL A 92 16.00 -16.58 1.12
CA VAL A 92 15.12 -17.12 2.17
C VAL A 92 13.87 -17.74 1.54
N LEU A 93 13.25 -17.09 0.56
CA LEU A 93 12.08 -17.61 -0.14
C LEU A 93 12.42 -18.84 -0.99
N LEU A 94 13.55 -18.87 -1.70
CA LEU A 94 14.00 -20.07 -2.43
C LEU A 94 14.29 -21.24 -1.47
N VAL A 95 14.87 -20.97 -0.30
CA VAL A 95 15.11 -22.00 0.72
C VAL A 95 13.79 -22.50 1.32
N LEU A 96 12.80 -21.63 1.52
CA LEU A 96 11.47 -22.00 2.01
C LEU A 96 10.63 -22.74 0.96
N LEU A 97 10.66 -22.28 -0.30
CA LEU A 97 9.99 -22.94 -1.44
C LEU A 97 10.60 -24.30 -1.77
N LYS A 98 11.88 -24.53 -1.46
CA LYS A 98 12.51 -25.85 -1.56
C LYS A 98 12.16 -26.79 -0.40
N ARG A 99 11.54 -26.29 0.68
CA ARG A 99 11.17 -27.07 1.87
C ARG A 99 9.67 -27.33 2.00
N VAL A 100 8.84 -26.62 1.24
CA VAL A 100 7.38 -26.72 1.30
C VAL A 100 6.86 -26.62 -0.13
N GLU A 101 6.04 -27.58 -0.54
CA GLU A 101 5.42 -27.59 -1.86
C GLU A 101 4.65 -26.27 -2.11
N PRO A 102 4.79 -25.62 -3.28
CA PRO A 102 4.21 -24.29 -3.52
C PRO A 102 2.70 -24.17 -3.24
N TRP A 103 1.96 -25.27 -3.39
CA TRP A 103 0.52 -25.33 -3.16
C TRP A 103 0.13 -25.28 -1.67
N GLU A 104 0.99 -25.76 -0.77
CA GLU A 104 0.78 -25.73 0.69
C GLU A 104 0.86 -24.29 1.22
N ILE A 105 1.80 -23.49 0.70
CA ILE A 105 1.95 -22.09 1.06
C ILE A 105 0.73 -21.30 0.57
N PHE A 106 0.31 -21.55 -0.67
CA PHE A 106 -0.87 -20.91 -1.25
C PHE A 106 -2.14 -21.26 -0.44
N GLY A 107 -2.34 -22.53 -0.09
CA GLY A 107 -3.48 -22.97 0.72
C GLY A 107 -3.53 -22.30 2.10
N ARG A 108 -2.40 -22.21 2.79
CA ARG A 108 -2.31 -21.55 4.11
C ARG A 108 -2.54 -20.04 4.03
N LEU A 109 -2.01 -19.38 3.00
CA LEU A 109 -2.23 -17.95 2.79
C LEU A 109 -3.69 -17.66 2.42
N PHE A 110 -4.30 -18.47 1.57
CA PHE A 110 -5.70 -18.35 1.18
C PHE A 110 -6.64 -18.53 2.38
N LEU A 111 -6.38 -19.52 3.24
CA LEU A 111 -7.14 -19.73 4.48
C LEU A 111 -6.94 -18.57 5.47
N ALA A 112 -5.73 -18.03 5.59
CA ALA A 112 -5.47 -16.88 6.45
C ALA A 112 -6.23 -15.62 5.99
N VAL A 113 -6.20 -15.32 4.70
CA VAL A 113 -6.89 -14.15 4.11
C VAL A 113 -8.41 -14.27 4.25
N THR A 114 -8.97 -15.45 3.96
CA THR A 114 -10.42 -15.69 4.12
C THR A 114 -10.85 -15.64 5.58
N SER A 115 -10.01 -16.11 6.52
CA SER A 115 -10.29 -16.00 7.97
C SER A 115 -10.25 -14.55 8.47
N TYR A 116 -9.39 -13.71 7.90
CA TYR A 116 -9.27 -12.30 8.28
C TYR A 116 -10.46 -11.49 7.75
N ALA A 117 -10.91 -11.79 6.53
CA ALA A 117 -12.10 -11.20 5.95
C ALA A 117 -13.40 -11.62 6.65
N ALA A 118 -13.41 -12.80 7.31
CA ALA A 118 -14.55 -13.30 8.06
C ALA A 118 -14.67 -12.73 9.48
N LYS A 119 -13.70 -11.94 9.96
CA LYS A 119 -13.78 -11.30 11.28
C LYS A 119 -14.72 -10.09 11.21
N PRO A 120 -15.81 -10.04 11.99
CA PRO A 120 -16.67 -8.86 12.03
C PRO A 120 -15.89 -7.70 12.66
N THR A 121 -15.49 -6.72 11.84
CA THR A 121 -14.90 -5.47 12.31
C THR A 121 -16.01 -4.46 12.59
N GLY A 122 -16.47 -4.42 13.84
CA GLY A 122 -17.35 -3.36 14.33
C GLY A 122 -17.59 -3.49 15.84
N PRO A 123 -17.56 -2.38 16.60
CA PRO A 123 -17.96 -2.42 18.00
C PRO A 123 -19.47 -2.67 18.10
N THR A 124 -19.85 -3.63 18.94
CA THR A 124 -21.24 -3.85 19.36
C THR A 124 -21.69 -2.64 20.17
N LEU A 125 -22.48 -1.75 19.57
CA LEU A 125 -23.20 -0.72 20.31
C LEU A 125 -24.23 -1.40 21.20
N LYS A 126 -23.99 -1.38 22.52
CA LYS A 126 -25.00 -1.73 23.52
C LYS A 126 -26.13 -0.71 23.43
N GLU A 127 -27.32 -1.17 23.03
CA GLU A 127 -28.58 -0.45 23.18
C GLU A 127 -28.72 0.05 24.63
N ARG A 128 -28.96 1.35 24.78
CA ARG A 128 -29.45 1.97 26.00
C ARG A 128 -30.49 3.01 25.63
#